data_AF-A0AAV7BMI8-F1
#
_entry.id   AF-A0AAV7BMI8-F1
#
_cell.length_a   1.000
_cell.length_b   1.000
_cell.length_c   1.000
_cell.angle_alpha   90.00
_cell.angle_beta   90.00
_cell.angle_gamma   90.00
#
_symmetry.space_group_name_H-M   'P 1'
#
loop_
_entity.id
_entity.type
_entity.pdbx_description
1 polymer ?
#
loop_
_entity_poly.entity_id
_entity_poly.type
_entity_poly.pdbx_seq_one_letter_code
_entity_poly.pdbx_strand_id
1 'polypeptide(L)'
;MRTLWWYPVAIFVVTSPVTGLECLNGGTLIGIKCECLPDFIGPQCEEVVARPGECPPVGGTLIDGVCVCKPGFYGPACAST
;
A
#
# COMPACT_ATOMS: atom_id res chain seq x y z
N MET A 1 -7.83 54.56 -8.48
CA MET A 1 -7.19 53.87 -9.62
C MET A 1 -5.68 53.93 -9.42
N ARG A 2 -5.07 52.87 -8.88
CA ARG A 2 -3.66 52.51 -9.07
C ARG A 2 -3.44 51.13 -8.45
N THR A 3 -2.95 50.25 -9.30
CA THR A 3 -2.79 48.81 -9.15
C THR A 3 -1.70 48.49 -8.12
N LEU A 4 -2.08 47.79 -7.05
CA LEU A 4 -1.13 47.06 -6.20
C LEU A 4 -1.04 45.65 -6.77
N TRP A 5 0.17 45.32 -7.18
CA TRP A 5 0.51 44.23 -8.07
C TRP A 5 0.32 42.88 -7.39
N TRP A 6 -0.23 41.94 -8.16
CA TRP A 6 -0.29 40.51 -7.88
C TRP A 6 1.06 39.96 -7.40
N TYR A 7 1.20 39.82 -6.09
CA TYR A 7 1.91 38.68 -5.55
C TYR A 7 0.84 37.77 -4.96
N PRO A 8 0.38 36.72 -5.67
CA PRO A 8 -0.09 35.58 -4.94
C PRO A 8 1.18 34.95 -4.37
N VAL A 9 1.69 35.46 -3.24
CA VAL A 9 2.34 34.53 -2.31
C VAL A 9 1.18 33.74 -1.74
N ALA A 10 0.61 32.87 -2.59
CA ALA A 10 0.21 31.58 -2.11
C ALA A 10 1.49 31.05 -1.49
N ILE A 11 1.65 31.28 -0.19
CA ILE A 11 2.22 30.28 0.67
C ILE A 11 1.23 29.12 0.50
N PHE A 12 1.34 28.42 -0.64
CA PHE A 12 1.18 26.99 -0.65
C PHE A 12 2.18 26.60 0.42
N VAL A 13 1.71 26.54 1.66
CA VAL A 13 2.27 25.61 2.60
C VAL A 13 2.24 24.36 1.78
N VAL A 14 3.40 23.93 1.30
CA VAL A 14 3.58 22.59 0.79
C VAL A 14 3.49 21.69 2.03
N THR A 15 2.38 21.78 2.76
CA THR A 15 1.78 20.65 3.43
C THR A 15 1.08 19.90 2.30
N SER A 16 1.84 19.47 1.28
CA SER A 16 1.64 18.09 0.89
C SER A 16 1.77 17.37 2.22
N PRO A 17 0.69 16.80 2.78
CA PRO A 17 0.90 15.91 3.88
C PRO A 17 1.89 14.92 3.27
N VAL A 18 3.11 14.89 3.78
CA VAL A 18 3.76 13.59 3.86
C VAL A 18 2.73 12.83 4.69
N THR A 19 1.78 12.20 3.99
CA THR A 19 0.73 11.38 4.55
C THR A 19 1.51 10.46 5.43
N GLY A 20 1.45 10.71 6.75
CA GLY A 20 2.31 10.03 7.70
C GLY A 20 2.18 8.57 7.38
N LEU A 21 3.28 7.94 6.96
CA LEU A 21 3.22 6.56 6.54
C LEU A 21 2.79 5.77 7.78
N GLU A 22 1.52 5.41 7.85
CA GLU A 22 0.97 4.64 8.95
C GLU A 22 1.16 3.17 8.62
N CYS A 23 1.85 2.46 9.48
CA CYS A 23 2.01 1.02 9.33
C CYS A 23 0.79 0.32 9.93
N LEU A 24 0.08 -0.42 9.09
CA LEU A 24 -1.09 -1.21 9.43
C LEU A 24 -0.66 -2.59 9.97
N ASN A 25 -1.63 -3.34 10.48
CA ASN A 25 -1.44 -4.73 10.92
C ASN A 25 -0.29 -4.96 11.92
N GLY A 26 0.00 -3.96 12.76
CA GLY A 26 1.07 -4.04 13.75
C GLY A 26 2.49 -3.87 13.19
N GLY A 27 2.63 -3.38 11.96
CA GLY A 27 3.92 -2.99 11.40
C GLY A 27 4.57 -1.83 12.18
N THR A 28 5.90 -1.75 12.12
CA THR A 28 6.68 -0.70 12.80
C THR A 28 7.25 0.29 11.79
N LEU A 29 7.03 1.59 12.00
CA LEU A 29 7.61 2.62 11.14
C LEU A 29 9.09 2.81 11.49
N ILE A 30 9.97 2.53 10.52
CA ILE A 30 11.41 2.74 10.65
C ILE A 30 11.85 3.76 9.60
N GLY A 31 12.02 5.00 10.05
CA GLY A 31 12.34 6.13 9.18
C GLY A 31 11.18 6.46 8.23
N ILE A 32 11.30 6.01 6.97
CA ILE A 32 10.32 6.25 5.90
C ILE A 32 9.67 4.97 5.36
N LYS A 33 9.89 3.83 6.01
CA LYS A 33 9.38 2.53 5.56
C LYS A 33 8.77 1.76 6.73
N CYS A 34 7.70 1.02 6.45
CA CYS A 34 7.16 0.07 7.40
C CYS A 34 7.94 -1.26 7.37
N GLU A 35 8.35 -1.71 8.55
CA GLU A 35 8.75 -3.09 8.80
C GLU A 35 7.50 -3.89 9.18
N CYS A 36 7.14 -4.85 8.33
CA CYS A 36 5.92 -5.64 8.48
C CYS A 36 6.15 -6.91 9.30
N LEU A 37 5.10 -7.37 9.98
CA LEU A 37 5.08 -8.71 10.56
C LEU A 37 5.13 -9.78 9.45
N PRO A 38 5.55 -11.03 9.74
CA PRO A 38 5.83 -12.06 8.72
C PRO A 38 4.68 -12.35 7.74
N ASP A 39 3.44 -12.18 8.20
CA ASP A 39 2.25 -12.45 7.40
C ASP A 39 1.74 -11.21 6.64
N PHE A 40 2.49 -10.11 6.60
CA PHE A 40 2.07 -8.86 5.95
C PHE A 40 3.16 -8.26 5.06
N ILE A 41 2.73 -7.63 3.95
CA ILE A 41 3.56 -6.92 2.97
C ILE A 41 2.85 -5.63 2.51
N GLY A 42 3.50 -4.88 1.63
CA GLY A 42 3.03 -3.59 1.14
C GLY A 42 3.74 -2.42 1.84
N PRO A 43 3.68 -1.21 1.25
CA PRO A 43 4.33 -0.01 1.79
C PRO A 43 3.83 0.36 3.20
N GLN A 44 2.60 -0.02 3.55
CA GLN A 44 1.96 0.20 4.84
C GLN A 44 1.65 -1.12 5.57
N CYS A 45 2.18 -2.26 5.13
CA CYS A 45 1.83 -3.58 5.67
C CYS A 45 0.32 -3.91 5.51
N GLU A 46 -0.32 -3.38 4.49
CA GLU A 46 -1.75 -3.48 4.23
C GLU A 46 -2.16 -4.80 3.57
N GLU A 47 -1.21 -5.48 2.93
CA GLU A 47 -1.42 -6.74 2.23
C GLU A 47 -1.03 -7.92 3.10
N VAL A 48 -1.76 -9.03 3.01
CA VAL A 48 -1.44 -10.29 3.72
C VAL A 48 -0.58 -11.16 2.81
N VAL A 49 0.53 -11.67 3.34
CA VAL A 49 1.37 -12.66 2.66
C VAL A 49 0.58 -13.95 2.52
N ALA A 50 0.46 -14.41 1.28
CA ALA A 50 0.01 -15.76 0.99
C ALA A 50 1.03 -16.75 1.55
N ARG A 51 0.64 -17.56 2.55
CA ARG A 51 1.53 -18.60 3.08
C ARG A 51 1.87 -19.60 1.95
N PRO A 52 3.02 -20.28 2.00
CA PRO A 52 3.36 -21.30 1.01
C PRO A 52 2.24 -22.35 0.94
N GLY A 53 1.58 -22.46 -0.22
CA GLY A 53 0.44 -23.36 -0.40
C GLY A 53 -0.92 -22.80 0.04
N GLU A 54 -1.01 -21.51 0.37
CA GLU A 54 -2.25 -20.79 0.60
C GLU A 54 -2.39 -19.65 -0.42
N CYS A 55 -3.62 -19.36 -0.85
CA CYS A 55 -3.90 -18.23 -1.73
C CYS A 55 -4.52 -17.10 -0.90
N PRO A 56 -4.17 -15.83 -1.16
CA PRO A 56 -4.78 -14.72 -0.46
C PRO A 56 -6.27 -14.71 -0.80
N PRO A 57 -7.17 -14.57 0.20
CA PRO A 57 -8.61 -14.68 -0.01
C PRO A 57 -9.15 -13.62 -0.98
N VAL A 58 -8.46 -12.48 -1.06
CA VAL A 58 -8.77 -11.39 -2.00
C VAL A 58 -8.38 -11.76 -3.43
N GLY A 59 -7.22 -12.42 -3.63
CA GLY A 59 -6.63 -12.62 -4.96
C GLY A 59 -7.00 -13.93 -5.66
N GLY A 60 -7.37 -14.98 -4.94
CA GLY A 60 -7.67 -16.27 -5.58
C GLY A 60 -8.27 -17.33 -4.66
N THR A 61 -8.45 -18.53 -5.21
CA THR A 61 -8.92 -19.72 -4.50
C THR A 61 -7.88 -20.83 -4.63
N LEU A 62 -7.57 -21.49 -3.52
CA LEU A 62 -6.69 -22.66 -3.51
C LEU A 62 -7.48 -23.89 -3.95
N ILE A 63 -7.07 -24.51 -5.06
CA ILE A 63 -7.65 -25.74 -5.60
C ILE A 63 -6.49 -26.70 -5.88
N ASP A 64 -6.51 -27.87 -5.24
CA ASP A 64 -5.47 -28.91 -5.39
C ASP A 64 -4.03 -28.41 -5.22
N GLY A 65 -3.81 -27.47 -4.28
CA GLY A 65 -2.49 -26.89 -4.01
C GLY A 65 -2.04 -25.82 -5.01
N VAL A 66 -2.91 -25.44 -5.96
CA VAL A 66 -2.66 -24.39 -6.96
C VAL A 66 -3.58 -23.21 -6.72
N CYS A 67 -3.05 -21.99 -6.83
CA CYS A 67 -3.88 -20.79 -6.75
C CYS A 67 -4.56 -20.48 -8.09
N VAL A 68 -5.89 -20.47 -8.07
CA VAL A 68 -6.71 -19.99 -9.18
C VAL A 68 -7.06 -18.53 -8.93
N CYS A 69 -6.48 -17.64 -9.74
CA CYS A 69 -6.61 -16.20 -9.55
C CYS A 69 -7.96 -15.68 -10.03
N LYS A 70 -8.52 -14.73 -9.26
CA LYS A 70 -9.67 -13.94 -9.70
C LYS A 70 -9.25 -13.00 -10.84
N PRO A 71 -10.19 -12.54 -11.68
CA PRO A 71 -9.90 -11.59 -12.74
C PRO A 71 -9.16 -10.36 -12.19
N GLY A 72 -8.09 -9.96 -12.88
CA GLY A 72 -7.23 -8.84 -12.45
C GLY A 72 -6.12 -9.22 -11.49
N PHE A 73 -6.03 -10.49 -11.04
CA PHE A 73 -4.91 -10.98 -10.23
C PHE A 73 -4.06 -11.99 -11.00
N TYR A 74 -2.76 -12.03 -10.72
CA TYR A 74 -1.81 -12.96 -11.35
C TYR A 74 -0.66 -13.35 -10.41
N GLY A 75 0.16 -14.30 -10.87
CA GLY A 75 1.28 -14.88 -10.12
C GLY A 75 0.91 -16.18 -9.39
N PRO A 76 1.91 -16.95 -8.92
CA PRO A 76 1.72 -18.27 -8.30
C PRO A 76 0.89 -18.24 -7.01
N ALA A 77 0.80 -17.07 -6.37
CA ALA A 77 -0.01 -16.82 -5.19
C ALA A 77 -1.14 -15.81 -5.44
N CYS A 78 -1.44 -15.41 -6.68
CA CYS A 78 -2.48 -14.42 -6.99
C CYS A 78 -2.40 -13.11 -6.18
N ALA A 79 -1.19 -12.69 -5.80
CA ALA A 79 -0.95 -11.49 -5.00
C ALA A 79 -0.64 -10.25 -5.85
N SER A 80 -0.43 -10.41 -7.16
CA SER A 80 -0.12 -9.30 -8.07
C SER A 80 -1.37 -8.87 -8.85
N THR A 81 -1.50 -7.58 -9.16
CA THR A 81 -2.64 -6.98 -9.88
C THR A 81 -2.20 -6.03 -10.98
#